data_AF-A0A8R7PKJ0-F1
#
_entry.id   AF-A0A8R7PKJ0-F1
#
_cell.length_a   1.000
_cell.length_b   1.000
_cell.length_c   1.000
_cell.angle_alpha   90.00
_cell.angle_beta   90.00
_cell.angle_gamma   90.00
#
_symmetry.space_group_name_H-M   'P 1'
#
loop_
_entity.id
_entity.type
_entity.pdbx_description
1 polymer ?
#
loop_
_entity_poly.entity_id
_entity_poly.type
_entity_poly.pdbx_seq_one_letter_code
_entity_poly.pdbx_strand_id
1 'polypeptide(L)'
;MTVNSDEKLSKIYNNHYSSHEYINTHPSFYDQSDCVLQAFINGILSVVSKQRKSLIIYFHNMSRFDGILMTQHVSKFHPDLKVDTVMRNGIMYEVVVSRRVQDGRNKSRLLFKMRCSLLILPDSLANLAKQLC
;
A
#
# COMPACT_ATOMS: atom_id res chain seq x y z
N MET A 1 3.65 7.48 -2.93
CA MET A 1 4.31 8.48 -3.80
C MET A 1 5.02 7.74 -4.92
N THR A 2 4.51 7.84 -6.14
CA THR A 2 5.22 7.37 -7.35
C THR A 2 5.98 8.56 -7.93
N VAL A 3 7.29 8.45 -8.06
CA VAL A 3 8.15 9.51 -8.62
C VAL A 3 8.73 9.02 -9.94
N ASN A 4 8.53 9.80 -10.99
CA ASN A 4 9.11 9.62 -12.32
C ASN A 4 10.14 10.75 -12.50
N SER A 5 11.40 10.41 -12.81
CA SER A 5 12.54 11.35 -12.69
C SER A 5 12.53 12.50 -13.69
N ASP A 6 11.81 12.37 -14.81
CA ASP A 6 11.85 13.32 -15.92
C ASP A 6 10.59 14.21 -16.02
N GLU A 7 9.60 14.01 -15.14
CA GLU A 7 8.41 14.85 -15.05
C GLU A 7 8.54 15.76 -13.81
N LYS A 8 8.52 17.09 -14.00
CA LYS A 8 8.28 18.06 -12.91
C LYS A 8 7.21 17.46 -12.01
N LEU A 9 7.51 17.22 -10.73
CA LEU A 9 6.64 16.61 -9.71
C LEU A 9 5.17 16.90 -10.06
N SER A 10 4.56 15.97 -10.79
CA SER A 10 3.22 16.14 -11.34
C SER A 10 2.31 16.46 -10.16
N LYS A 11 1.34 17.38 -10.33
CA LYS A 11 0.28 17.72 -9.36
C LYS A 11 0.19 16.68 -8.25
N ILE A 12 0.63 17.03 -7.04
CA ILE A 12 0.56 16.12 -5.90
C ILE A 12 -0.91 15.75 -5.70
N TYR A 13 -1.30 14.55 -6.11
CA TYR A 13 -2.63 14.02 -5.88
C TYR A 13 -2.70 13.55 -4.42
N ASN A 14 -3.15 14.44 -3.54
CA ASN A 14 -3.42 14.11 -2.14
C ASN A 14 -4.79 13.42 -2.04
N ASN A 15 -4.78 12.11 -1.87
CA ASN A 15 -5.97 11.35 -1.50
C ASN A 15 -5.97 11.15 0.02
N HIS A 16 -7.07 11.52 0.66
CA HIS A 16 -7.28 11.35 2.09
C HIS A 16 -8.38 10.31 2.32
N TYR A 17 -8.20 9.45 3.32
CA TYR A 17 -9.17 8.46 3.76
C TYR A 17 -9.34 8.62 5.26
N SER A 18 -10.57 8.82 5.74
CA SER A 18 -10.86 9.11 7.15
C SER A 18 -11.95 8.21 7.71
N SER A 19 -11.78 7.74 8.94
CA SER A 19 -12.80 6.95 9.65
C SER A 19 -14.08 7.75 9.92
N HIS A 20 -14.00 9.08 9.96
CA HIS A 20 -15.15 9.96 10.15
C HIS A 20 -16.22 9.76 9.06
N GLU A 21 -15.82 9.36 7.86
CA GLU A 21 -16.75 9.07 6.75
C GLU A 21 -17.67 7.87 7.07
N TYR A 22 -17.27 7.01 8.00
CA TYR A 22 -17.97 5.76 8.34
C TYR A 22 -18.61 5.78 9.72
N ILE A 23 -18.50 6.87 10.48
CA ILE A 23 -18.94 6.91 11.89
C ILE A 23 -20.43 6.59 12.09
N ASN A 24 -21.27 6.98 11.12
CA ASN A 24 -22.73 6.77 11.17
C ASN A 24 -23.16 5.40 10.63
N THR A 25 -22.32 4.75 9.83
CA THR A 25 -22.67 3.46 9.18
C THR A 25 -21.98 2.27 9.85
N HIS A 26 -20.84 2.50 10.50
CA HIS A 26 -20.00 1.51 11.16
C HIS A 26 -19.63 2.06 12.55
N PRO A 27 -20.37 1.72 13.62
CA PRO A 27 -20.18 2.35 14.93
C PRO A 27 -18.90 1.89 15.64
N SER A 28 -18.36 0.71 15.29
CA SER A 28 -17.12 0.19 15.85
C SER A 28 -15.89 0.80 15.20
N PHE A 29 -14.89 1.16 16.01
CA PHE A 29 -13.58 1.61 15.52
C PHE A 29 -12.94 0.61 14.54
N TYR A 30 -13.07 -0.69 14.82
CA TYR A 30 -12.49 -1.73 13.98
C TYR A 30 -13.18 -1.80 12.61
N ASP A 31 -14.50 -1.70 12.59
CA ASP A 31 -15.28 -1.72 11.34
C ASP A 31 -14.96 -0.48 10.49
N GLN A 32 -14.85 0.69 11.12
CA GLN A 32 -14.42 1.92 10.43
C GLN A 32 -13.00 1.77 9.86
N SER A 33 -12.09 1.17 10.62
CA SER A 33 -10.70 0.94 10.18
C SER A 33 -10.64 0.00 8.98
N ASP A 34 -11.44 -1.07 9.00
CA ASP A 34 -11.56 -2.00 7.88
C ASP A 34 -12.11 -1.28 6.62
N CYS A 35 -13.12 -0.42 6.76
CA CYS A 35 -13.65 0.39 5.65
C CYS A 35 -12.61 1.36 5.07
N VAL A 36 -11.88 2.08 5.93
CA VAL A 36 -10.83 3.02 5.51
C VAL A 36 -9.73 2.29 4.74
N LEU A 37 -9.24 1.17 5.26
CA LEU A 37 -8.20 0.38 4.62
C LEU A 37 -8.70 -0.23 3.30
N GLN A 38 -9.95 -0.69 3.24
CA GLN A 38 -10.54 -1.20 2.01
C GLN A 38 -10.67 -0.10 0.95
N ALA A 39 -11.13 1.09 1.32
CA ALA A 39 -11.19 2.25 0.43
C ALA A 39 -9.80 2.64 -0.10
N PHE A 40 -8.78 2.61 0.77
CA PHE A 40 -7.40 2.88 0.41
C PHE A 40 -6.86 1.86 -0.62
N ILE A 41 -7.03 0.55 -0.38
CA ILE A 41 -6.61 -0.50 -1.32
C ILE A 41 -7.36 -0.38 -2.65
N ASN A 42 -8.68 -0.15 -2.62
CA ASN A 42 -9.48 0.06 -3.83
C ASN A 42 -9.00 1.28 -4.62
N GLY A 43 -8.58 2.35 -3.95
CA GLY A 43 -7.94 3.50 -4.55
C GLY A 43 -6.67 3.13 -5.31
N ILE A 44 -5.77 2.35 -4.68
CA ILE A 44 -4.55 1.84 -5.32
C ILE A 44 -4.90 1.00 -6.55
N LEU A 45 -5.84 0.06 -6.43
CA LEU A 45 -6.26 -0.82 -7.53
C LEU A 45 -6.83 -0.02 -8.71
N SER A 46 -7.61 1.03 -8.42
CA SER A 46 -8.14 1.95 -9.42
C SER A 46 -7.01 2.65 -10.19
N VAL A 47 -5.97 3.12 -9.50
CA VAL A 47 -4.80 3.75 -10.13
C VAL A 47 -4.02 2.74 -10.98
N VAL A 48 -3.74 1.53 -10.46
CA VAL A 48 -3.08 0.45 -11.20
C VAL A 48 -3.84 0.09 -12.49
N SER A 49 -5.17 0.03 -12.40
CA SER A 49 -6.04 -0.26 -13.54
C SER A 49 -5.97 0.85 -14.59
N LYS A 50 -6.13 2.11 -14.17
CA LYS A 50 -6.08 3.30 -15.05
C LYS A 50 -4.73 3.45 -15.75
N GLN A 51 -3.63 3.28 -15.02
CA GLN A 51 -2.28 3.45 -15.56
C GLN A 51 -1.78 2.21 -16.33
N ARG A 52 -2.45 1.07 -16.20
CA ARG A 52 -2.05 -0.23 -16.77
C ARG A 52 -0.62 -0.65 -16.40
N LYS A 53 -0.09 -0.15 -15.29
CA LYS A 53 1.27 -0.42 -14.80
C LYS A 53 1.23 -0.82 -13.33
N SER A 54 2.18 -1.64 -12.91
CA SER A 54 2.34 -1.98 -11.50
C SER A 54 2.95 -0.81 -10.72
N LEU A 55 2.45 -0.56 -9.51
CA LEU A 55 2.96 0.53 -8.67
C LEU A 55 3.99 0.03 -7.66
N ILE A 56 4.93 0.89 -7.30
CA ILE A 56 5.77 0.74 -6.10
C ILE A 56 5.31 1.80 -5.11
N ILE A 57 4.90 1.36 -3.93
CA ILE A 57 4.35 2.19 -2.87
C ILE A 57 5.31 2.12 -1.69
N TYR A 58 5.78 3.29 -1.25
CA TYR A 58 6.69 3.39 -0.12
C TYR A 58 5.92 3.75 1.14
N PHE A 59 6.06 2.91 2.16
CA PHE A 59 5.60 3.15 3.52
C PHE A 59 6.81 3.41 4.40
N HIS A 60 6.78 4.49 5.17
CA HIS A 60 7.83 4.76 6.13
C HIS A 60 7.59 3.92 7.38
N ASN A 61 8.61 3.19 7.84
CA ASN A 61 8.51 2.22 8.94
C ASN A 61 7.57 1.01 8.70
N MET A 62 7.34 0.65 7.43
CA MET A 62 6.50 -0.50 7.03
C MET A 62 6.86 -1.80 7.75
N SER A 63 8.16 -2.05 7.92
CA SER A 63 8.68 -3.33 8.38
C SER A 63 8.34 -3.66 9.82
N ARG A 64 7.97 -2.66 10.63
CA ARG A 64 7.69 -2.82 12.06
C ARG A 64 6.19 -3.02 12.35
N PHE A 65 5.30 -2.37 11.59
CA PHE A 65 3.88 -2.35 11.90
C PHE A 65 2.99 -2.43 10.66
N ASP A 66 3.01 -1.38 9.82
CA ASP A 66 2.05 -1.22 8.72
C ASP A 66 2.03 -2.43 7.78
N GLY A 67 3.18 -3.02 7.48
CA GLY A 67 3.28 -4.15 6.55
C GLY A 67 2.48 -5.38 7.00
N ILE A 68 2.44 -5.66 8.31
CA ILE A 68 1.69 -6.80 8.85
C ILE A 68 0.18 -6.54 8.74
N LEU A 69 -0.27 -5.35 9.15
CA LEU A 69 -1.67 -4.95 9.05
C LEU A 69 -2.16 -4.97 7.61
N MET A 70 -1.38 -4.42 6.68
CA MET A 70 -1.72 -4.41 5.25
C MET A 70 -1.79 -5.82 4.67
N THR A 71 -0.85 -6.71 5.05
CA THR A 71 -0.85 -8.11 4.60
C THR A 71 -2.10 -8.84 5.06
N GLN A 72 -2.47 -8.68 6.34
CA GLN A 72 -3.67 -9.27 6.92
C GLN A 72 -4.94 -8.73 6.25
N HIS A 73 -5.04 -7.40 6.12
CA HIS A 73 -6.19 -6.73 5.53
C HIS A 73 -6.43 -7.16 4.08
N VAL A 74 -5.39 -7.13 3.24
CA VAL A 74 -5.50 -7.53 1.83
C VAL A 74 -5.91 -9.00 1.72
N SER A 75 -5.33 -9.87 2.55
CA SER A 75 -5.65 -11.31 2.53
C SER A 75 -7.09 -11.59 2.97
N LYS A 76 -7.63 -10.81 3.91
CA LYS A 76 -8.99 -10.96 4.45
C LYS A 76 -10.05 -10.43 3.49
N PHE A 77 -9.84 -9.25 2.91
CA PHE A 77 -10.88 -8.51 2.18
C PHE A 77 -10.79 -8.60 0.65
N HIS A 78 -9.68 -9.11 0.10
CA HIS A 78 -9.46 -9.19 -1.34
C HIS A 78 -9.07 -10.62 -1.77
N PRO A 79 -10.03 -11.57 -1.80
CA PRO A 79 -9.75 -12.99 -2.03
C PRO A 79 -9.28 -13.33 -3.45
N ASP A 80 -9.51 -12.40 -4.40
CA ASP A 80 -9.02 -12.45 -5.78
C ASP A 80 -7.55 -12.03 -5.90
N LEU A 81 -6.95 -11.53 -4.81
CA LEU A 81 -5.57 -11.13 -4.74
C LEU A 81 -4.70 -12.20 -4.06
N LYS A 82 -3.44 -12.22 -4.46
CA LYS A 82 -2.38 -12.99 -3.83
C LYS A 82 -1.41 -11.99 -3.18
N VAL A 83 -1.05 -12.27 -1.93
CA VAL A 83 -0.06 -11.50 -1.18
C VAL A 83 1.14 -12.39 -0.91
N ASP A 84 2.31 -11.97 -1.37
CA ASP A 84 3.60 -12.60 -1.07
C ASP A 84 4.47 -11.60 -0.30
N THR A 85 5.31 -12.05 0.63
CA THR A 85 6.18 -11.17 1.42
C THR A 85 7.65 -11.52 1.22
N VAL A 86 8.53 -10.51 1.25
CA VAL A 86 9.99 -10.66 1.25
C VAL A 86 10.50 -10.29 2.63
N MET A 87 10.83 -11.32 3.41
CA MET A 87 11.29 -11.21 4.79
C MET A 87 12.76 -11.67 4.89
N ARG A 88 13.59 -10.96 5.66
CA ARG A 88 14.93 -11.42 6.04
C ARG A 88 15.29 -10.89 7.42
N ASN A 89 15.78 -11.77 8.30
CA ASN A 89 16.19 -11.43 9.68
C ASN A 89 15.09 -10.69 10.47
N GLY A 90 13.83 -11.12 10.33
CA GLY A 90 12.69 -10.48 11.00
C GLY A 90 12.26 -9.12 10.40
N ILE A 91 12.90 -8.66 9.33
CA ILE A 91 12.58 -7.40 8.65
C ILE A 91 11.76 -7.70 7.39
N MET A 92 10.62 -7.03 7.25
CA MET A 92 9.80 -7.04 6.03
C MET A 92 10.29 -5.98 5.06
N TYR A 93 10.88 -6.42 3.94
CA TYR A 93 11.42 -5.53 2.90
C TYR A 93 10.34 -5.14 1.89
N GLU A 94 9.53 -6.12 1.47
CA GLU A 94 8.56 -5.95 0.41
C GLU A 94 7.31 -6.80 0.67
N VAL A 95 6.14 -6.25 0.36
CA VAL A 95 4.88 -6.98 0.21
C VAL A 95 4.46 -6.87 -1.25
N VAL A 96 4.34 -8.00 -1.92
CA VAL A 96 3.98 -8.11 -3.33
C VAL A 96 2.50 -8.49 -3.43
N VAL A 97 1.72 -7.68 -4.14
CA VAL A 97 0.30 -7.95 -4.37
C VAL A 97 0.08 -8.20 -5.87
N SER A 98 -0.44 -9.39 -6.19
CA SER A 98 -0.75 -9.80 -7.56
C SER A 98 -2.17 -10.34 -7.66
N ARG A 99 -2.70 -10.45 -8.89
CA ARG A 99 -3.97 -11.15 -9.11
C ARG A 99 -3.76 -12.65 -8.91
N ARG A 100 -4.63 -13.28 -8.11
CA ARG A 100 -4.66 -14.73 -7.93
C ARG A 100 -5.09 -15.38 -9.25
N VAL A 101 -4.35 -16.40 -9.68
CA VAL A 101 -4.68 -17.19 -10.86
C VAL A 101 -5.65 -18.28 -10.42
N GLN A 102 -6.87 -18.25 -10.95
CA GLN A 102 -7.87 -19.28 -10.66
C GLN A 102 -7.71 -20.51 -11.56
N ASP A 103 -7.09 -20.35 -12.73
CA ASP A 103 -6.96 -21.42 -13.72
C ASP A 103 -5.60 -21.33 -14.40
N GLY A 104 -4.87 -22.45 -14.49
CA GLY A 104 -3.44 -22.55 -14.82
C GLY A 104 -3.03 -22.01 -16.20
N ARG A 105 -3.99 -21.48 -16.96
CA ARG A 105 -3.83 -20.87 -18.28
C ARG A 105 -3.41 -19.39 -18.20
N ASN A 106 -3.68 -18.71 -17.09
CA ASN A 106 -3.39 -17.28 -16.93
C ASN A 106 -2.15 -17.03 -16.09
N LYS A 107 -1.29 -16.10 -16.53
CA LYS A 107 -0.15 -15.63 -15.73
C LYS A 107 -0.65 -14.69 -14.62
N SER A 108 -0.11 -14.85 -13.41
CA SER A 108 -0.40 -13.93 -12.30
C SER A 108 0.10 -12.53 -12.66
N ARG A 109 -0.81 -11.55 -12.63
CA ARG A 109 -0.50 -10.16 -12.95
C ARG A 109 -0.08 -9.41 -11.68
N LEU A 110 1.13 -8.87 -11.68
CA LEU A 110 1.59 -7.97 -10.61
C LEU A 110 0.75 -6.68 -10.62
N LEU A 111 0.24 -6.29 -9.45
CA LEU A 111 -0.57 -5.08 -9.28
C LEU A 111 0.26 -3.99 -8.61
N PHE A 112 0.81 -4.27 -7.44
CA PHE A 112 1.67 -3.32 -6.75
C PHE A 112 2.61 -4.01 -5.76
N LYS A 113 3.64 -3.26 -5.36
CA LYS A 113 4.61 -3.64 -4.33
C LYS A 113 4.61 -2.58 -3.25
N MET A 114 4.53 -2.98 -1.99
CA MET A 114 4.73 -2.09 -0.85
C MET A 114 6.15 -2.31 -0.33
N ARG A 115 6.89 -1.22 -0.11
CA ARG A 115 8.30 -1.24 0.34
C ARG A 115 8.50 -0.35 1.55
N CYS A 116 9.46 -0.72 2.40
CA CYS A 116 9.84 0.07 3.56
C CYS A 116 10.83 1.18 3.15
N SER A 117 10.41 2.45 3.16
CA SER A 117 11.33 3.57 2.87
C SER A 117 12.34 3.83 3.99
N LEU A 118 12.04 3.42 5.23
CA LEU A 118 12.98 3.56 6.36
C LEU A 118 14.29 2.77 6.13
N LEU A 119 14.25 1.70 5.33
CA LEU A 119 15.45 0.93 4.96
C LEU A 119 16.34 1.67 3.95
N ILE A 120 15.78 2.67 3.25
CA ILE A 120 16.46 3.47 2.22
C ILE A 120 16.87 4.83 2.81
N LEU A 121 15.99 5.41 3.62
CA LEU A 121 16.15 6.70 4.30
C LEU A 121 16.05 6.45 5.81
N PRO A 122 17.16 6.10 6.48
CA PRO A 122 17.16 5.63 7.86
C PRO A 122 17.10 6.80 8.86
N ASP A 123 16.02 7.56 8.84
CA ASP A 123 15.74 8.60 9.83
C ASP A 123 14.22 8.82 9.96
N SER A 124 13.78 9.52 11.00
CA SER A 124 12.37 9.89 11.17
C SER A 124 11.91 10.85 10.07
N LEU A 125 10.64 10.76 9.67
CA LEU A 125 10.05 11.71 8.71
C LEU A 125 10.25 13.18 9.13
N ALA A 126 10.21 13.48 10.44
CA ALA A 126 10.43 14.83 10.96
C ALA A 126 11.86 15.34 10.72
N ASN A 127 12.87 14.47 10.86
CA ASN A 127 14.25 14.82 10.57
C ASN A 127 14.52 14.88 9.07
N LEU A 128 13.98 13.92 8.30
CA LEU A 128 14.06 13.93 6.84
C LEU A 128 13.48 15.23 6.26
N ALA A 129 12.34 15.70 6.79
CA ALA A 129 11.75 16.97 6.40
C ALA A 129 12.68 18.16 6.66
N LYS A 130 13.41 18.18 7.78
CA LYS A 130 14.36 19.27 8.09
C LYS A 130 15.63 19.24 7.25
N GLN A 131 16.01 18.07 6.75
CA GLN A 131 17.26 17.88 5.99
C GLN A 131 17.05 18.04 4.48
N LEU A 132 15.86 17.70 3.98
CA LEU A 132 15.54 17.65 2.55
C LEU A 132 14.64 18.78 2.06
N CYS A 133 13.96 19.49 2.98
CA CYS A 133 13.17 20.69 2.69
C CYS A 133 13.83 21.92 3.29
#